data_AF-K9WJP1-F1
#
_entry.id   AF-K9WJP1-F1
#
_cell.length_a   1.000
_cell.length_b   1.000
_cell.length_c   1.000
_cell.angle_alpha   90.00
_cell.angle_beta   90.00
_cell.angle_gamma   90.00
#
_symmetry.space_group_name_H-M   'P 1'
#
loop_
_entity.id
_entity.type
_entity.pdbx_description
1 polymer ?
#
loop_
_entity_poly.entity_id
_entity_poly.type
_entity_poly.pdbx_seq_one_letter_code
_entity_poly.pdbx_strand_id
1 'polypeptide(L)' 'MAEILNGGQMLWKLEGDDRVLHLRHDPSQPWRPYEEFPQYVLPDPDGFSKGIATFLALLKKDWIAIKS' A
#
# COMPACT_ATOMS: atom_id res chain seq x y z
N MET A 1 -16.11 -15.89 -12.40
CA MET A 1 -14.85 -15.61 -11.68
C MET A 1 -14.53 -14.15 -11.99
N ALA A 2 -14.82 -13.24 -11.05
CA ALA A 2 -14.73 -11.81 -11.33
C ALA A 2 -13.26 -11.39 -11.35
N GLU A 3 -12.75 -11.14 -12.55
CA GLU A 3 -11.46 -10.53 -12.82
C GLU A 3 -11.46 -9.12 -12.23
N ILE A 4 -10.55 -8.92 -11.27
CA ILE A 4 -10.38 -7.72 -10.48
C ILE A 4 -9.80 -6.63 -11.38
N LEU A 5 -10.66 -5.88 -12.07
CA LEU A 5 -10.28 -4.66 -12.74
C LEU A 5 -10.50 -3.49 -11.77
N ASN A 6 -9.40 -2.85 -11.37
CA ASN A 6 -9.28 -1.53 -10.69
C ASN A 6 -8.77 -1.49 -9.22
N GLY A 7 -8.10 -2.52 -8.72
CA GLY A 7 -7.40 -2.45 -7.42
C GLY A 7 -5.92 -2.81 -7.56
N GLY A 8 -5.01 -1.89 -7.27
CA GLY A 8 -3.57 -2.19 -7.20
C GLY A 8 -3.26 -3.14 -6.04
N GLN A 9 -1.98 -3.50 -5.88
CA GLN A 9 -1.51 -4.33 -4.77
C GLN A 9 -0.67 -3.50 -3.81
N MET A 10 -0.77 -3.82 -2.53
CA MET A 10 -0.03 -3.17 -1.45
C MET A 10 0.64 -4.21 -0.57
N LEU A 11 1.90 -3.99 -0.21
CA LEU A 11 2.74 -4.92 0.54
C LEU A 11 3.38 -4.18 1.70
N TRP A 12 3.24 -4.73 2.91
CA TRP A 12 4.01 -4.26 4.05
C TRP A 12 5.37 -4.92 4.06
N LYS A 13 6.41 -4.15 3.73
CA LYS A 13 7.80 -4.63 3.74
C LYS A 13 8.50 -4.12 5.00
N LEU A 14 9.19 -5.02 5.70
CA LEU A 14 10.11 -4.63 6.78
C LEU A 14 11.42 -4.17 6.15
N GLU A 15 11.75 -2.88 6.31
CA GLU A 15 13.02 -2.32 5.88
C GLU A 15 13.78 -1.81 7.11
N GLY A 16 14.67 -2.66 7.63
CA GLY A 16 15.30 -2.44 8.93
C GLY A 16 14.32 -2.69 10.08
N ASP A 17 14.14 -1.70 10.94
CA ASP A 17 13.22 -1.74 12.09
C ASP A 17 11.83 -1.15 11.78
N ASP A 18 11.65 -0.54 10.60
CA ASP A 18 10.41 0.13 10.23
C ASP A 18 9.63 -0.66 9.17
N ARG A 19 8.32 -0.54 9.20
CA ARG A 19 7.42 -1.26 8.29
C ARG A 19 6.92 -0.28 7.24
N VAL A 20 7.49 -0.37 6.04
CA VAL A 20 7.20 0.54 4.94
C VAL A 20 6.15 -0.08 4.02
N LEU A 21 5.06 0.66 3.83
CA LEU A 21 4.03 0.30 2.86
C LEU A 21 4.58 0.46 1.44
N HIS A 22 4.55 -0.59 0.64
CA HIS A 22 4.88 -0.56 -0.77
C HIS A 22 3.62 -0.77 -1.61
N LEU A 23 3.50 -0.03 -2.71
CA LEU A 23 2.38 -0.04 -3.63
C LEU A 23 2.87 -0.45 -5.03
N ARG A 24 2.01 -1.17 -5.75
CA ARG A 24 2.18 -1.43 -7.19
C ARG A 24 0.82 -1.49 -7.86
N HIS A 25 0.73 -0.97 -9.07
CA HIS A 25 -0.51 -1.05 -9.85
C HIS A 25 -0.66 -2.39 -10.54
N ASP A 26 0.44 -2.92 -11.07
CA ASP A 26 0.50 -4.21 -11.74
C ASP A 26 1.41 -5.18 -11.01
N PRO A 27 1.10 -6.49 -11.04
CA PRO A 27 1.98 -7.52 -10.49
C PRO A 27 3.35 -7.59 -11.20
N SER A 28 3.41 -7.12 -12.45
CA SER A 28 4.64 -7.02 -13.25
C SER A 28 5.51 -5.82 -12.88
N GLN A 29 4.96 -4.82 -12.19
CA GLN A 29 5.71 -3.64 -11.76
C GLN A 29 6.46 -3.94 -10.44
N PRO A 30 7.64 -3.31 -10.25
CA PRO A 30 8.36 -3.41 -8.99
C PRO A 30 7.54 -2.77 -7.86
N TRP A 31 7.71 -3.30 -6.65
CA TRP A 31 7.18 -2.68 -5.44
C TRP A 31 7.84 -1.32 -5.23
N ARG A 32 7.04 -0.27 -5.09
CA ARG A 32 7.52 1.09 -4.83
C ARG A 32 7.00 1.57 -3.49
N PRO A 33 7.76 2.34 -2.72
CA PRO A 33 7.28 2.88 -1.45
C PRO A 33 6.04 3.75 -1.68
N TYR A 34 5.10 3.72 -0.73
CA TYR A 34 3.86 4.51 -0.82
C TYR A 34 4.13 6.02 -0.95
N GLU A 35 5.28 6.50 -0.47
CA GLU A 35 5.76 7.87 -0.60
C GLU A 35 5.92 8.33 -2.06
N GLU A 36 6.20 7.41 -3.00
CA GLU A 36 6.23 7.71 -4.44
C GLU A 36 4.83 8.03 -5.01
N PHE A 37 3.77 7.76 -4.25
CA PHE A 37 2.39 7.96 -4.66
C PHE A 37 1.69 8.98 -3.76
N PRO A 38 2.05 10.27 -3.79
CA PRO A 38 1.44 11.31 -2.96
C PRO A 38 -0.07 11.45 -3.17
N GLN A 39 -0.59 10.97 -4.30
CA GLN A 39 -2.03 10.88 -4.59
C GLN A 39 -2.81 9.88 -3.71
N TYR A 40 -2.11 8.90 -3.13
CA TYR A 40 -2.66 7.92 -2.20
C TYR A 40 -2.19 8.14 -0.78
N VAL A 41 -1.02 8.78 -0.60
CA VAL A 41 -0.47 9.12 0.71
C VAL A 41 -1.49 9.95 1.49
N LEU A 42 -1.91 9.41 2.63
CA LEU A 42 -2.70 10.14 3.60
C LEU A 42 -1.85 10.45 4.83
N PRO A 43 -2.10 11.60 5.49
CA PRO A 43 -1.45 11.92 6.74
C PRO A 43 -1.77 10.84 7.77
N ASP A 44 -0.73 10.17 8.26
CA ASP A 44 -0.89 9.13 9.26
C ASP A 44 -1.27 9.73 10.61
N PRO A 45 -2.18 9.09 11.37
CA PRO A 45 -2.49 9.50 12.73
C PRO A 45 -1.28 9.26 13.66
N ASP A 46 -1.08 10.18 14.60
CA ASP A 46 -0.01 10.11 15.59
C ASP A 46 -0.14 8.84 16.45
N GLY A 47 0.91 8.02 16.50
CA GLY A 47 0.94 6.75 17.24
C GLY A 47 0.75 5.47 16.43
N PHE A 48 0.61 5.54 15.10
CA PHE A 48 0.57 4.37 14.22
C PHE A 48 1.78 4.27 13.26
N SER A 49 1.95 3.09 12.66
CA SER A 49 2.96 2.86 11.62
C SER A 49 2.76 3.79 10.42
N LYS A 50 3.87 4.27 9.87
CA LYS A 50 3.89 5.13 8.67
C LYS A 50 3.24 4.40 7.49
N GLY A 51 2.26 5.04 6.86
CA GLY A 51 1.46 4.49 5.77
C GLY A 51 0.19 3.74 6.20
N ILE A 52 -0.16 3.65 7.49
CA ILE A 52 -1.40 2.97 7.92
C ILE A 52 -2.66 3.63 7.33
N ALA A 53 -2.68 4.97 7.27
CA ALA A 53 -3.84 5.70 6.77
C ALA A 53 -4.01 5.44 5.27
N THR A 54 -2.88 5.46 4.55
CA THR A 54 -2.78 5.10 3.13
C THR A 54 -3.26 3.67 2.90
N PHE A 55 -2.78 2.70 3.68
CA PHE A 55 -3.19 1.30 3.60
C PHE A 55 -4.70 1.14 3.77
N LEU A 56 -5.30 1.77 4.78
CA LEU A 56 -6.74 1.70 5.03
C LEU A 56 -7.55 2.33 3.88
N ALA A 57 -7.09 3.45 3.33
CA ALA A 57 -7.76 4.10 2.22
C ALA A 57 -7.67 3.29 0.93
N LEU A 58 -6.54 2.65 0.67
CA LEU A 58 -6.37 1.73 -0.46
C LEU A 58 -7.20 0.45 -0.27
N LEU A 59 -7.26 -0.09 0.95
CA LEU A 59 -8.11 -1.24 1.28
C LEU A 59 -9.59 -0.95 0.98
N LYS A 60 -10.05 0.28 1.23
CA LYS A 60 -11.40 0.74 0.87
C LYS A 60 -11.61 0.91 -0.64
N LYS A 61 -10.54 1.00 -1.42
CA LYS A 61 -10.56 1.09 -2.89
C LYS A 61 -10.33 -0.28 -3.54
N ASP A 62 -10.62 -1.37 -2.82
CA ASP A 62 -10.42 -2.74 -3.29
C ASP A 62 -8.97 -3.09 -3.66
N TRP A 63 -7.98 -2.40 -3.06
CA TRP A 63 -6.58 -2.80 -3.22
C TRP A 63 -6.28 -4.10 -2.47
N ILE A 64 -5.40 -4.90 -3.05
CA ILE A 64 -5.03 -6.21 -2.51
C ILE A 64 -3.84 -6.06 -1.57
N ALA A 65 -4.07 -6.30 -0.28
CA ALA A 65 -3.01 -6.43 0.71
C ALA A 65 -2.28 -7.77 0.56
N ILE A 66 -1.03 -7.72 0.11
CA ILE A 66 -0.10 -8.85 0.12
C ILE A 66 0.61 -8.87 1.47
N LYS A 67 0.58 -10.05 2.11
CA LYS A 67 1.41 -10.34 3.29
C LYS A 67 2.80 -10.77 2.81
N SER A 68 3.85 -10.15 3.33
CA SER A 68 5.22 -10.66 3.20
C SER A 68 5.44 -11.85 4.13
#